data_AF-A0A960G4K7-F1
#
_entry.id   AF-A0A960G4K7-F1
#
_cell.length_a   1.000
_cell.length_b   1.000
_cell.length_c   1.000
_cell.angle_alpha   90.00
_cell.angle_beta   90.00
_cell.angle_gamma   90.00
#
_symmetry.space_group_name_H-M   'P 1'
#
loop_
_entity.id
_entity.type
_entity.pdbx_description
1 polymer ?
#
loop_
_entity_poly.entity_id
_entity_poly.type
_entity_poly.pdbx_seq_one_letter_code
_entity_poly.pdbx_strand_id
1 'polypeptide(L)' 'HAFVDRLLAMTHAERLGLPYMHPGRADVILAGAVILDRVLRRTTVASLVVSEADILDGIAWSIA' A
#
# COMPACT_ATOMS: atom_id res chain seq x y z
N HIS A 1 5.53 -0.37 11.91
CA HIS A 1 6.67 -0.39 10.98
C HIS A 1 7.01 1.07 10.67
N ALA A 2 8.29 1.48 10.69
CA ALA A 2 8.66 2.91 10.68
C ALA A 2 8.05 3.74 9.52
N PHE A 3 7.86 3.13 8.34
CA PHE A 3 7.19 3.80 7.21
C PHE A 3 5.70 4.08 7.48
N VAL A 4 5.00 3.13 8.10
CA VAL A 4 3.58 3.28 8.47
C VAL A 4 3.44 4.36 9.53
N ASP A 5 4.33 4.39 10.52
CA ASP A 5 4.32 5.39 11.59
C ASP A 5 4.54 6.80 11.01
N ARG A 6 5.46 6.96 10.04
CA ARG A 6 5.67 8.22 9.31
C ARG A 6 4.43 8.63 8.52
N LEU A 7 3.81 7.69 7.79
CA LEU A 7 2.66 7.98 6.96
C LEU A 7 1.46 8.44 7.81
N LEU A 8 1.25 7.82 8.97
CA LEU A 8 0.22 8.18 9.95
C LEU A 8 0.42 9.58 10.55
N ALA A 9 1.67 10.03 10.67
CA ALA A 9 1.98 11.36 11.18
C ALA A 9 1.78 12.48 10.14
N MET A 10 1.63 12.14 8.85
CA MET A 10 1.41 13.11 7.80
C MET A 10 -0.03 13.66 7.84
N THR A 11 -0.18 14.93 7.49
CA THR A 11 -1.43 15.56 7.08
C THR A 11 -1.85 15.06 5.69
N HIS A 12 -3.09 15.34 5.30
CA HIS A 12 -3.58 15.05 3.96
C HIS A 12 -2.76 15.77 2.87
N ALA A 13 -2.41 17.04 3.10
CA ALA A 13 -1.62 17.84 2.17
C ALA A 13 -0.20 17.28 2.00
N GLU A 14 0.44 16.85 3.08
CA GLU A 14 1.76 16.21 3.01
C GLU A 14 1.72 14.89 2.25
N ARG A 15 0.66 14.08 2.43
CA ARG A 15 0.46 12.86 1.64
C ARG A 15 0.31 13.15 0.15
N LEU A 16 -0.49 14.17 -0.21
CA LEU A 16 -0.64 14.61 -1.60
C LEU A 16 0.67 15.16 -2.20
N GLY A 17 1.57 15.68 -1.37
CA GLY A 17 2.89 16.14 -1.80
C GLY A 17 3.88 15.02 -2.14
N LEU A 18 3.57 13.76 -1.82
CA LEU A 18 4.43 12.63 -2.19
C LEU A 18 4.36 12.39 -3.71
N PRO A 19 5.50 12.28 -4.42
CA PRO A 19 5.52 12.26 -5.89
C PRO A 19 4.83 11.02 -6.51
N TYR A 20 4.67 9.96 -5.73
CA TYR A 20 4.00 8.72 -6.12
C TYR A 20 2.53 8.64 -5.67
N MET A 21 2.00 9.67 -4.98
CA MET A 21 0.66 9.62 -4.44
C MET A 21 -0.37 10.00 -5.50
N HIS A 22 -1.18 9.01 -5.90
CA HIS A 22 -2.38 9.32 -6.68
C HIS A 22 -3.36 10.14 -5.83
N PRO A 23 -3.95 11.23 -6.34
CA PRO A 23 -4.83 12.11 -5.55
C PRO A 23 -5.96 11.36 -4.84
N GLY A 24 -6.63 10.45 -5.54
CA GLY A 24 -7.71 9.61 -4.97
C GLY A 24 -7.25 8.55 -3.95
N ARG A 25 -5.95 8.40 -3.68
CA ARG A 25 -5.42 7.45 -2.69
C ARG A 25 -5.00 8.11 -1.38
N ALA A 26 -4.85 9.44 -1.33
CA ALA A 26 -4.35 10.13 -0.13
C ALA A 26 -5.26 9.95 1.11
N ASP A 27 -6.57 9.78 0.90
CA ASP A 27 -7.55 9.55 1.96
C ASP A 27 -7.51 8.13 2.53
N VAL A 28 -7.23 7.13 1.67
CA VAL A 28 -7.37 5.71 2.03
C VAL A 28 -6.04 5.01 2.31
N ILE A 29 -4.92 5.61 1.92
CA ILE A 29 -3.59 4.99 2.03
C ILE A 29 -3.21 4.66 3.47
N LEU A 30 -3.67 5.44 4.45
CA LEU A 30 -3.44 5.17 5.87
C LEU A 30 -4.07 3.87 6.32
N ALA A 31 -5.33 3.64 5.94
CA ALA A 31 -6.05 2.42 6.31
C ALA A 31 -5.34 1.19 5.73
N GLY A 32 -4.95 1.24 4.46
CA GLY A 32 -4.17 0.18 3.81
C GLY A 32 -2.83 -0.08 4.50
N ALA A 33 -2.09 0.98 4.85
CA ALA A 33 -0.80 0.86 5.55
C ALA A 33 -0.94 0.21 6.93
N VAL A 34 -2.00 0.55 7.69
CA VAL A 34 -2.28 -0.07 9.00
C VAL A 34 -2.69 -1.53 8.84
N ILE A 35 -3.55 -1.85 7.87
CA ILE A 35 -3.94 -3.24 7.59
C ILE A 35 -2.68 -4.07 7.27
N LEU A 36 -1.81 -3.56 6.40
CA LEU A 36 -0.55 -4.21 6.06
C LEU A 36 0.35 -4.40 7.30
N ASP A 37 0.52 -3.38 8.16
CA ASP A 37 1.28 -3.49 9.41
C ASP A 37 0.74 -4.63 10.29
N ARG A 38 -0.58 -4.75 10.42
CA ARG A 38 -1.23 -5.79 11.22
C ARG A 38 -1.06 -7.18 10.61
N VAL A 39 -1.13 -7.31 9.29
CA VAL A 39 -0.87 -8.58 8.60
C VAL A 39 0.58 -8.99 8.80
N LEU A 40 1.54 -8.10 8.53
CA LEU A 40 2.97 -8.41 8.63
C LEU A 40 3.40 -8.78 10.06
N ARG A 41 2.78 -8.21 11.10
CA ARG A 41 3.03 -8.63 12.50
C ARG A 41 2.55 -10.04 12.83
N ARG A 42 1.67 -10.61 12.01
CA ARG A 42 1.11 -11.96 12.17
C ARG A 42 1.74 -12.99 11.24
N THR A 43 2.62 -12.56 10.35
CA THR A 43 3.38 -13.45 9.46
C THR A 43 4.81 -13.60 9.97
N THR A 44 5.50 -14.64 9.49
CA THR A 44 6.90 -14.92 9.83
C THR A 44 7.86 -14.57 8.70
N VAL A 45 7.42 -13.73 7.75
CA VAL A 45 8.21 -13.39 6.56
C VAL A 45 9.25 -12.32 6.87
N ALA A 46 10.44 -12.45 6.29
CA ALA A 46 11.52 -11.46 6.45
C ALA A 46 11.40 -10.29 5.46
N SER A 47 10.67 -10.48 4.36
CA SER A 47 10.48 -9.48 3.31
C SER A 47 9.12 -9.62 2.63
N LEU A 48 8.70 -8.54 1.98
CA LEU A 48 7.51 -8.46 1.15
C LEU A 48 7.94 -8.00 -0.24
N VAL A 49 7.52 -8.73 -1.27
CA VAL A 49 7.68 -8.32 -2.67
C VAL A 49 6.34 -7.82 -3.18
N VAL A 50 6.34 -6.65 -3.82
CA VAL A 50 5.13 -6.06 -4.42
C VAL A 50 5.12 -6.38 -5.91
N SER A 51 4.01 -6.96 -6.38
CA SER A 51 3.77 -7.20 -7.81
C SER A 51 3.11 -5.97 -8.43
N GLU A 52 3.52 -5.62 -9.65
CA GLU A 52 2.79 -4.65 -10.48
C GLU A 52 1.56 -5.30 -11.14
N ALA A 53 1.65 -6.59 -11.46
CA ALA A 53 0.52 -7.34 -12.00
C ALA A 53 -0.58 -7.49 -10.95
N ASP A 54 -1.82 -7.26 -11.36
CA ASP A 54 -3.01 -7.31 -10.52
C ASP A 54 -4.10 -8.25 -11.07
N ILE A 55 -5.32 -8.10 -10.55
CA ILE A 55 -6.45 -8.97 -10.92
C ILE A 55 -6.79 -8.90 -12.41
N LEU A 56 -6.58 -7.75 -13.08
CA LEU A 56 -6.87 -7.60 -14.50
C LEU A 56 -5.89 -8.40 -15.35
N ASP A 57 -4.61 -8.43 -14.96
CA ASP A 57 -3.60 -9.28 -15.61
C ASP A 57 -3.95 -10.76 -15.46
N GLY A 58 -4.41 -11.17 -14.27
CA GLY A 58 -4.87 -12.52 -14.01
C GLY A 58 -6.06 -12.92 -14.89
N ILE A 59 -7.03 -12.01 -15.07
CA ILE A 59 -8.18 -12.23 -15.96
C ILE A 59 -7.72 -12.35 -17.40
N ALA A 60 -6.86 -11.45 -17.88
CA ALA A 60 -6.31 -11.49 -19.23
C ALA A 60 -5.57 -12.81 -19.51
N TRP A 61 -4.78 -13.30 -18.54
CA TRP A 61 -4.09 -14.58 -18.65
C TRP A 61 -5.05 -15.77 -18.71
N SER A 62 -6.16 -15.73 -17.96
CA SER A 62 -7.11 -16.85 -17.88
C SER A 62 -7.91 -17.11 -19.17
N ILE A 63 -7.93 -16.15 -20.09
CA ILE A 63 -8.67 -16.23 -21.37
C ILE A 63 -7.74 -16.38 -22.59
N ALA A 64 -6.42 -16.43 -22.37
CA ALA A 64 -5.40 -16.68 -23.39
C ALA A 64 -5.15 -18.18 -23.55
#